data_AF-A0A536PUP8-F1
#
_entry.id   AF-A0A536PUP8-F1
#
_cell.length_a   1.000
_cell.length_b   1.000
_cell.length_c   1.000
_cell.angle_alpha   90.00
_cell.angle_beta   90.00
_cell.angle_gamma   90.00
#
_symmetry.space_group_name_H-M   'P 1'
#
loop_
_entity.id
_entity.type
_entity.pdbx_description
1 polymer ?
#
loop_
_entity_poly.entity_id
_entity_poly.type
_entity_poly.pdbx_seq_one_letter_code
_entity_poly.pdbx_strand_id
1 'polypeptide(L)' 'VRDVEREELAKIEKAVGADFFASGRYDDAQRIFEQVALSDDFQEFLTIPAYEHID' A
#
# COMPACT_ATOMS: atom_id res chain seq x y z
N VAL A 1 -10.28 -8.81 3.94
CA VAL A 1 -8.97 -8.35 3.41
C VAL A 1 -8.63 -6.97 3.93
N ARG A 2 -9.42 -5.92 3.63
CA ARG A 2 -9.20 -4.55 4.13
C ARG A 2 -9.02 -4.43 5.65
N ASP A 3 -9.71 -5.25 6.45
CA ASP A 3 -9.55 -5.23 7.91
C ASP A 3 -8.16 -5.73 8.35
N VAL A 4 -7.69 -6.81 7.72
CA VAL A 4 -6.34 -7.39 7.97
C VAL A 4 -5.27 -6.42 7.49
N GLU A 5 -5.45 -5.80 6.34
CA GLU A 5 -4.54 -4.79 5.81
C GLU A 5 -4.36 -3.60 6.77
N ARG A 6 -5.45 -3.08 7.34
CA ARG A 6 -5.35 -1.99 8.33
C ARG A 6 -4.63 -2.43 9.61
N GLU A 7 -4.83 -3.68 10.05
CA GLU A 7 -4.10 -4.24 11.18
C GLU A 7 -2.60 -4.32 10.89
N GLU A 8 -2.21 -4.78 9.70
CA GLU A 8 -0.82 -4.86 9.29
C GLU A 8 -0.16 -3.49 9.13
N LEU A 9 -0.87 -2.51 8.57
CA LEU A 9 -0.39 -1.12 8.51
C LEU A 9 -0.12 -0.55 9.91
N ALA A 10 -1.00 -0.81 10.87
CA ALA A 10 -0.78 -0.40 12.26
C ALA A 10 0.42 -1.11 12.91
N LYS A 11 0.73 -2.35 12.52
CA LYS A 11 1.95 -3.05 12.96
C LYS A 11 3.20 -2.44 12.32
N ILE A 12 3.13 -2.09 11.04
CA ILE A 12 4.22 -1.44 10.31
C ILE A 12 4.53 -0.08 10.95
N GLU A 13 3.53 0.75 11.20
CA GLU A 13 3.70 2.05 11.88
C GLU A 13 4.41 1.89 13.23
N LYS A 14 4.01 0.90 14.03
CA LYS A 14 4.68 0.60 15.31
C LYS A 14 6.14 0.14 15.13
N ALA A 15 6.44 -0.59 14.05
CA ALA A 15 7.76 -1.14 13.80
C ALA A 15 8.75 -0.09 13.25
N VAL A 16 8.30 0.79 12.37
CA VAL A 16 9.13 1.82 11.73
C VAL A 16 9.12 3.15 12.49
N GLY A 17 8.14 3.35 13.37
CA GLY A 17 7.93 4.58 14.13
C GLY A 17 7.05 5.59 13.40
N ALA A 18 6.27 6.36 14.16
CA ALA A 18 5.27 7.29 13.64
C ALA A 18 5.86 8.36 12.71
N ASP A 19 7.03 8.92 13.04
CA ASP A 19 7.67 9.95 12.23
C ASP A 19 8.11 9.41 10.86
N PHE A 20 8.69 8.22 10.82
CA PHE A 20 9.10 7.59 9.56
C PHE A 20 7.88 7.19 8.73
N PHE A 21 6.86 6.61 9.38
CA PHE A 21 5.60 6.26 8.74
C PHE A 21 4.92 7.48 8.11
N ALA A 22 4.81 8.58 8.86
CA ALA A 22 4.20 9.82 8.37
C ALA A 22 5.01 10.50 7.24
N SER A 23 6.33 10.31 7.21
CA SER A 23 7.19 10.82 6.13
C SER A 23 7.17 9.95 4.86
N GLY A 24 6.69 8.71 4.96
CA GLY A 24 6.64 7.76 3.88
C GLY A 24 5.37 7.88 3.03
N ARG A 25 5.35 7.17 1.89
CA ARG A 25 4.19 7.10 0.99
C ARG A 25 3.34 5.84 1.24
N TYR A 26 3.04 5.57 2.51
CA TYR A 26 2.29 4.36 2.91
C TYR A 26 0.84 4.38 2.41
N ASP A 27 0.23 5.55 2.33
CA ASP A 27 -1.12 5.71 1.76
C ASP A 27 -1.16 5.35 0.26
N ASP A 28 -0.15 5.78 -0.51
CA ASP A 28 -0.03 5.40 -1.92
C ASP A 28 0.23 3.91 -2.08
N ALA A 29 1.12 3.35 -1.25
CA ALA A 29 1.41 1.92 -1.24
C ALA A 29 0.16 1.08 -0.93
N GLN A 30 -0.66 1.52 0.04
CA GLN A 30 -1.93 0.88 0.35
C GLN A 30 -2.87 0.91 -0.86
N ARG A 31 -3.04 2.08 -1.50
CA ARG A 31 -3.92 2.20 -2.68
C ARG A 31 -3.49 1.29 -3.83
N ILE A 32 -2.19 1.24 -4.13
CA ILE A 32 -1.63 0.38 -5.18
C ILE A 32 -1.85 -1.10 -4.81
N PHE A 33 -1.63 -1.46 -3.55
CA PHE A 33 -1.87 -2.81 -3.06
C PHE A 33 -3.34 -3.21 -3.19
N GLU A 34 -4.28 -2.38 -2.74
CA GLU A 34 -5.72 -2.63 -2.90
C GLU A 34 -6.11 -2.78 -4.37
N GLN A 35 -5.59 -1.92 -5.26
CA GLN A 35 -5.85 -1.98 -6.68
C GLN A 35 -5.38 -3.30 -7.32
N VAL A 36 -4.26 -3.86 -6.88
CA VAL A 36 -3.75 -5.13 -7.46
C VAL A 36 -4.34 -6.36 -6.78
N ALA A 37 -4.53 -6.32 -5.46
CA ALA A 37 -4.97 -7.47 -4.66
C ALA A 37 -6.49 -7.67 -4.65
N LEU A 38 -7.27 -6.60 -4.88
CA LEU A 38 -8.74 -6.63 -4.84
C LEU A 38 -9.41 -6.37 -6.19
N SER A 39 -8.63 -6.14 -7.25
CA SER A 39 -9.18 -6.00 -8.61
C SER A 39 -9.77 -7.32 -9.08
N ASP A 40 -10.91 -7.23 -9.77
CA ASP A 40 -11.54 -8.38 -10.45
C ASP A 40 -10.64 -8.93 -11.57
N ASP A 41 -9.85 -8.04 -12.19
CA ASP A 41 -8.85 -8.38 -13.20
C ASP A 41 -7.46 -8.48 -12.57
N PHE A 42 -6.77 -9.59 -12.83
CA PHE A 42 -5.40 -9.78 -12.36
C PHE A 42 -4.41 -8.99 -13.23
N GLN A 43 -3.82 -7.95 -12.65
CA GLN A 43 -2.76 -7.17 -13.28
C GLN A 43 -1.51 -8.02 -13.48
N GLU A 44 -0.93 -7.98 -14.68
CA GLU A 44 0.27 -8.77 -15.02
C GLU A 44 1.47 -8.38 -14.16
N PHE A 45 1.58 -7.08 -13.83
CA PHE A 45 2.64 -6.56 -12.98
C PHE A 45 2.13 -5.45 -12.07
N LEU A 46 2.53 -5.51 -10.79
CA LEU A 46 2.31 -4.44 -9.80
C LEU A 46 2.92 -3.10 -10.20
N THR A 47 3.97 -3.12 -11.03
CA THR A 47 4.67 -1.91 -11.47
C THR A 47 3.83 -1.03 -12.37
N ILE A 48 2.88 -1.59 -13.14
CA ILE A 48 2.03 -0.84 -14.06
C ILE A 48 1.23 0.24 -13.32
N PRO A 49 0.39 -0.09 -12.32
CA PRO A 49 -0.29 0.93 -11.54
C PRO A 49 0.67 1.77 -10.71
N ALA A 50 1.79 1.22 -10.24
CA ALA A 50 2.77 1.98 -9.46
C ALA A 50 3.43 3.12 -10.27
N TYR A 51 3.60 2.97 -11.59
CA TYR A 51 4.15 4.02 -12.44
C TYR A 51 3.29 5.28 -12.49
N GLU A 52 1.97 5.18 -12.30
CA GLU A 52 1.05 6.34 -12.25
C GLU A 52 1.30 7.23 -11.01
N HIS A 53 2.01 6.70 -10.02
CA HIS A 53 2.35 7.39 -8.77
C HIS A 53 3.78 7.93 -8.75
N ILE A 54 4.53 7.81 -9.86
CA ILE A 54 5.90 8.33 -10.01
C ILE A 54 5.84 9.57 -10.89
N ASP A 55 6.29 10.71 -10.37
CA ASP A 55 6.52 11.95 -11.14
C ASP A 55 7.77 11.86 -12.03
#